data_AF-A0A227J8A4-F1
#
_entry.id   AF-A0A227J8A4-F1
#
_cell.length_a   1.000
_cell.length_b   1.000
_cell.length_c   1.000
_cell.angle_alpha   90.00
_cell.angle_beta   90.00
_cell.angle_gamma   90.00
#
_symmetry.space_group_name_H-M   'P 1'
#
loop_
_entity.id
_entity.type
_entity.pdbx_description
1 polymer ?
#
loop_
_entity_poly.entity_id
_entity_poly.type
_entity_poly.pdbx_seq_one_letter_code
_entity_poly.pdbx_strand_id
1 'polypeptide(L)' 'QYRIAGRIEKSYDGEVKTHRFIRSDLLASEGDANELMLKKSQMFIDQMGDKIFD' A
#
# COMPACT_ATOMS: atom_id res chain seq x y z
N GLN A 1 8.63 -17.56 4.19
CA GLN A 1 7.22 -17.12 4.12
C GLN A 1 7.21 -15.62 4.34
N TYR A 2 6.60 -14.87 3.42
CA TYR A 2 6.70 -13.41 3.38
C TYR A 2 5.34 -12.77 3.62
N ARG A 3 5.32 -11.55 4.17
CA ARG A 3 4.12 -10.73 4.31
C ARG A 3 4.40 -9.36 3.73
N ILE A 4 3.35 -8.70 3.25
CA ILE A 4 3.48 -7.35 2.73
C ILE A 4 2.83 -6.34 3.67
N ALA A 5 3.53 -5.24 3.90
CA ALA A 5 3.07 -4.09 4.65
C ALA A 5 3.41 -2.85 3.84
N GLY A 6 2.38 -2.08 3.50
CA GLY A 6 2.46 -0.92 2.65
C GLY A 6 2.14 0.36 3.39
N ARG A 7 2.73 1.45 2.90
CA ARG A 7 2.45 2.82 3.30
C ARG A 7 2.23 3.64 2.04
N ILE A 8 1.13 4.38 1.99
CA ILE A 8 0.85 5.40 0.97
C ILE A 8 0.87 6.74 1.68
N GLU A 9 1.66 7.67 1.16
CA GLU A 9 1.82 9.02 1.70
C GLU A 9 1.43 10.03 0.64
N LYS A 10 0.65 11.05 1.02
CA LYS A 10 0.33 12.17 0.16
C LYS A 10 0.37 13.47 0.97
N SER A 11 0.99 14.48 0.39
CA SER A 11 1.05 15.82 0.96
C SER A 11 -0.19 16.63 0.57
N TYR A 12 -0.85 17.22 1.56
CA TYR A 12 -2.00 18.10 1.43
C TYR A 12 -1.69 19.41 2.15
N ASP A 13 -1.57 20.52 1.42
CA ASP A 13 -1.43 21.88 1.96
C ASP A 13 -0.45 22.04 3.16
N GLY A 14 0.65 21.27 3.15
CA GLY A 14 1.69 21.30 4.19
C GLY A 14 1.63 20.16 5.22
N GLU A 15 0.59 19.34 5.24
CA GLU A 15 0.48 18.12 6.05
C GLU A 15 0.69 16.85 5.21
N VAL A 16 1.44 15.88 5.75
CA VAL A 16 1.60 14.56 5.12
C VAL A 16 0.57 13.62 5.73
N LYS A 17 -0.45 13.27 4.94
CA LYS A 17 -1.35 12.18 5.32
C LYS A 17 -0.72 10.85 4.97
N THR A 18 -0.85 9.90 5.88
CA THR A 18 -0.27 8.55 5.76
C THR A 18 -1.35 7.51 5.94
N HIS A 19 -1.51 6.63 4.94
CA HIS A 19 -2.32 5.44 5.05
C HIS A 19 -1.43 4.20 5.11
N ARG A 20 -1.64 3.35 6.11
CA ARG A 20 -0.88 2.11 6.29
C ARG A 20 -1.81 0.93 6.12
N PHE A 21 -1.34 -0.09 5.42
CA PHE A 21 -2.07 -1.34 5.27
C PHE A 21 -1.13 -2.54 5.40
N ILE A 22 -1.66 -3.62 5.94
CA ILE A 22 -0.94 -4.87 6.10
C ILE A 22 -1.76 -5.99 5.50
N ARG A 23 -1.09 -6.95 4.85
CA ARG A 23 -1.71 -8.21 4.46
C ARG A 23 -1.26 -9.31 5.41
N SER A 24 -2.24 -10.06 5.93
CA SER A 24 -1.98 -11.16 6.87
C SER A 24 -1.69 -12.50 6.16
N ASP A 25 -1.95 -12.60 4.86
CA ASP A 25 -1.59 -13.77 4.06
C ASP A 25 -0.08 -13.93 3.86
N LEU A 26 0.34 -15.17 3.67
CA LEU A 26 1.73 -15.58 3.55
C LEU A 26 2.07 -15.86 2.09
N LEU A 27 3.09 -15.17 1.58
CA LEU A 27 3.60 -15.31 0.22
C LEU A 27 4.79 -16.28 0.19
N ALA A 28 4.90 -16.99 -0.92
CA ALA A 28 5.90 -18.03 -1.12
C ALA A 28 7.30 -17.46 -1.37
N SER A 29 7.39 -16.31 -2.07
CA SER A 29 8.64 -15.67 -2.47
C SER A 29 8.68 -14.19 -2.12
N GLU A 30 9.88 -13.68 -1.93
CA GLU A 30 10.15 -12.24 -1.76
C GLU A 30 9.83 -11.45 -3.03
N GLY A 31 10.16 -12.00 -4.21
CA GLY A 31 9.90 -11.36 -5.49
C GLY A 31 8.40 -11.13 -5.69
N ASP A 32 7.60 -12.18 -5.46
CA ASP A 32 6.14 -12.10 -5.50
C ASP A 32 5.60 -11.08 -4.50
N ALA A 33 6.21 -11.00 -3.30
CA ALA A 33 5.84 -10.02 -2.28
C ALA A 33 6.08 -8.59 -2.77
N ASN A 34 7.23 -8.32 -3.39
CA ASN A 34 7.57 -7.00 -3.93
C ASN A 34 6.65 -6.59 -5.08
N GLU A 35 6.42 -7.49 -6.05
CA GLU A 35 5.52 -7.22 -7.18
C GLU A 35 4.07 -7.02 -6.73
N LEU A 36 3.60 -7.86 -5.81
CA LEU A 36 2.24 -7.76 -5.29
C LEU A 36 2.05 -6.47 -4.49
N MET A 37 3.06 -6.07 -3.71
CA MET A 37 3.06 -4.81 -2.94
C MET A 37 2.91 -3.61 -3.87
N LEU A 38 3.71 -3.54 -4.94
CA LEU A 38 3.64 -2.44 -5.91
C LEU A 38 2.28 -2.39 -6.62
N LYS A 39 1.82 -3.52 -7.17
CA LYS A 39 0.52 -3.59 -7.85
C LYS A 39 -0.63 -3.22 -6.91
N LYS A 40 -0.61 -3.70 -5.66
CA LYS A 40 -1.67 -3.40 -4.70
C LYS A 40 -1.69 -1.92 -4.33
N SER A 41 -0.54 -1.30 -4.07
CA SER A 41 -0.48 0.13 -3.81
C SER A 41 -1.07 0.95 -4.95
N GLN A 42 -0.71 0.62 -6.21
CA GLN A 42 -1.26 1.29 -7.39
C GLN A 42 -2.78 1.10 -7.48
N MET A 43 -3.28 -0.12 -7.35
CA MET A 43 -4.72 -0.39 -7.37
C MET A 43 -5.47 0.36 -6.26
N PHE A 44 -4.91 0.44 -5.05
CA PHE A 44 -5.52 1.22 -3.97
C PHE A 44 -5.63 2.69 -4.37
N ILE A 45 -4.55 3.28 -4.88
CA ILE A 45 -4.51 4.68 -5.35
C ILE A 45 -5.55 4.89 -6.45
N ASP A 46 -5.63 3.98 -7.44
CA ASP A 46 -6.55 4.12 -8.56
C ASP A 46 -8.02 3.97 -8.14
N GLN A 47 -8.33 3.05 -7.21
CA GLN A 47 -9.71 2.76 -6.80
C GLN A 47 -10.24 3.74 -5.76
N MET A 48 -9.41 4.15 -4.80
CA MET A 48 -9.84 4.99 -3.68
C MET A 48 -9.45 6.46 -3.86
N GLY A 49 -8.40 6.75 -4.64
CA GLY A 49 -7.92 8.11 -4.86
C GLY A 49 -7.63 8.81 -3.53
N ASP A 50 -8.22 9.99 -3.34
CA ASP A 50 -8.09 10.76 -2.10
C ASP A 50 -8.77 10.11 -0.87
N LYS A 51 -9.74 9.22 -1.09
CA LYS A 51 -10.45 8.53 0.01
C LYS A 51 -9.58 7.56 0.80
N ILE A 52 -8.36 7.29 0.35
CA ILE A 52 -7.35 6.55 1.11
C ILE A 52 -7.05 7.24 2.45
N PHE A 53 -7.20 8.56 2.52
CA PHE A 53 -6.78 9.38 3.65
C PHE A 53 -7.96 10.04 4.40
N ASP A 54 -9.18 9.56 4.14
CA ASP A 54 -10.39 9.89 4.90
C ASP A 54 -10.53 9.00 6.14
#